data_AF-A0A1B6J1S0-F1
#
_entry.id   AF-A0A1B6J1S0-F1
#
_cell.length_a   1.000
_cell.length_b   1.000
_cell.length_c   1.000
_cell.angle_alpha   90.00
_cell.angle_beta   90.00
_cell.angle_gamma   90.00
#
_symmetry.space_group_name_H-M   'P 1'
#
loop_
_entity.id
_entity.type
_entity.pdbx_description
1 polymer ?
#
loop_
_entity_poly.entity_id
_entity_poly.type
_entity_poly.pdbx_seq_one_letter_code
_entity_poly.pdbx_strand_id
1 'polypeptide(L)'
;MGFSTNLQSRGGHEALLGRQDAELRLLETMRRCLLTKLRCDRDYSSALCAVTAQGQKVERGDENNYLTGSLVAQAWKGVLEELENVAKLLKINADIVEKETLEKLNTLYIEKKKARKTYQDEHTRISLQMSNITEEVTRKKAEYQKQLENYRQMRSRFEDHYFKSGRGGRKLDDVRDKYQRACRKLHLVHNEYVLLLVEAEENEQSFRTTLLPALLQQHQASQELFVKSWRNIMRE
;
A
#
# COMPACT_ATOMS: atom_id res chain seq x y z
N MET A 1 -2.61 -12.88 16.33
CA MET A 1 -2.88 -13.03 14.88
C MET A 1 -2.62 -11.70 14.21
N GLY A 2 -1.74 -11.64 13.21
CA GLY A 2 -1.33 -10.39 12.57
C GLY A 2 -1.00 -10.59 11.10
N PHE A 3 -0.76 -9.51 10.37
CA PHE A 3 -0.44 -9.57 8.94
C PHE A 3 0.77 -10.47 8.68
N SER A 4 1.79 -10.37 9.54
CA SER A 4 3.03 -11.14 9.46
C SER A 4 2.85 -12.65 9.54
N THR A 5 1.77 -13.17 10.13
CA THR A 5 1.54 -14.63 10.22
C THR A 5 0.57 -15.15 9.15
N ASN A 6 -0.37 -14.31 8.72
CA ASN A 6 -1.51 -14.77 7.93
C ASN A 6 -1.51 -14.28 6.47
N LEU A 7 -0.72 -13.24 6.15
CA LEU A 7 -0.80 -12.51 4.87
C LEU A 7 0.54 -12.44 4.14
N GLN A 8 1.44 -13.40 4.39
CA GLN A 8 2.72 -13.51 3.66
C GLN A 8 2.55 -13.97 2.20
N SER A 9 1.38 -14.51 1.84
CA SER A 9 1.15 -15.00 0.48
C SER A 9 0.94 -13.86 -0.51
N ARG A 10 1.14 -14.15 -1.80
CA ARG A 10 0.80 -13.22 -2.89
C ARG A 10 -0.66 -12.74 -2.82
N GLY A 11 -1.59 -13.64 -2.53
CA GLY A 11 -3.00 -13.27 -2.34
C GLY A 11 -3.20 -12.36 -1.12
N GLY A 12 -2.43 -12.56 -0.05
CA GLY A 12 -2.41 -11.66 1.10
C GLY A 12 -1.94 -10.25 0.74
N HIS A 13 -0.84 -10.14 -0.02
CA HIS A 13 -0.35 -8.86 -0.54
C HIS A 13 -1.39 -8.14 -1.41
N GLU A 14 -1.98 -8.84 -2.39
CA GLU A 14 -3.00 -8.28 -3.28
C GLU A 14 -4.25 -7.83 -2.50
N ALA A 15 -4.69 -8.61 -1.52
CA ALA A 15 -5.81 -8.25 -0.65
C ALA A 15 -5.51 -7.00 0.21
N LEU A 16 -4.29 -6.86 0.73
CA LEU A 16 -3.87 -5.67 1.49
C LEU A 16 -3.85 -4.41 0.64
N LEU A 17 -3.36 -4.50 -0.60
CA LEU A 17 -3.41 -3.36 -1.54
C LEU A 17 -4.85 -3.01 -1.92
N GLY A 18 -5.66 -4.01 -2.27
CA GLY A 18 -7.06 -3.81 -2.63
C GLY A 18 -7.88 -3.17 -1.51
N ARG A 19 -7.63 -3.57 -0.26
CA ARG A 19 -8.22 -2.94 0.93
C ARG A 19 -7.85 -1.46 1.00
N GLN A 20 -6.55 -1.13 0.90
CA GLN A 20 -6.10 0.26 0.99
C GLN A 20 -6.68 1.13 -0.14
N ASP A 21 -6.81 0.58 -1.34
CA ASP A 21 -7.44 1.29 -2.46
C ASP A 21 -8.92 1.58 -2.22
N ALA A 22 -9.65 0.62 -1.64
CA ALA A 22 -11.05 0.82 -1.25
C ALA A 22 -11.18 1.88 -0.16
N GLU A 23 -10.31 1.86 0.85
CA GLU A 23 -10.30 2.85 1.92
C GLU A 23 -9.94 4.25 1.42
N LEU A 24 -8.99 4.39 0.50
CA LEU A 24 -8.67 5.67 -0.14
C LEU A 24 -9.86 6.24 -0.92
N ARG A 25 -10.59 5.39 -1.67
CA ARG A 25 -11.83 5.81 -2.35
C ARG A 25 -12.90 6.24 -1.36
N LEU A 26 -13.01 5.56 -0.23
CA LEU A 26 -13.96 5.90 0.82
C LEU A 26 -13.63 7.26 1.46
N LEU A 27 -12.37 7.54 1.78
CA LEU A 27 -11.93 8.85 2.29
C LEU A 27 -12.28 9.98 1.31
N GLU A 28 -12.08 9.76 0.02
CA GLU A 28 -12.43 10.74 -1.02
C GLU A 28 -13.95 10.95 -1.14
N THR A 29 -14.76 9.90 -0.96
CA THR A 29 -16.22 10.01 -0.90
C THR A 29 -16.66 10.78 0.34
N MET A 30 -16.06 10.52 1.49
CA MET A 30 -16.33 11.25 2.74
C MET A 30 -16.02 12.74 2.59
N ARG A 31 -14.87 13.06 1.98
CA ARG A 31 -14.47 14.44 1.67
C ARG A 31 -15.54 15.16 0.84
N ARG A 32 -16.02 14.52 -0.23
CA ARG A 32 -17.09 15.06 -1.09
C ARG A 32 -18.41 15.24 -0.34
N CYS A 33 -18.76 14.29 0.54
CA CYS A 33 -19.96 14.37 1.37
C CYS A 33 -19.89 15.57 2.32
N LEU A 34 -18.77 15.76 3.03
CA LEU A 34 -18.54 16.90 3.92
C LEU A 34 -18.61 18.22 3.17
N LEU A 35 -17.93 18.35 2.02
CA LEU A 35 -18.01 19.54 1.18
C LEU A 35 -19.44 19.88 0.75
N THR A 36 -20.24 18.87 0.42
CA THR A 36 -21.66 19.06 0.07
C THR A 36 -22.46 19.55 1.28
N LYS A 37 -22.26 18.93 2.45
CA LYS A 37 -22.89 19.33 3.72
C LYS A 37 -22.56 20.78 4.07
N LEU A 38 -21.29 21.16 3.99
CA LEU A 38 -20.81 22.53 4.24
C LEU A 38 -21.50 23.56 3.33
N ARG A 39 -21.66 23.23 2.04
CA ARG A 39 -22.40 24.09 1.10
C ARG A 39 -23.86 24.24 1.55
N CYS A 40 -24.54 23.14 1.87
CA CYS A 40 -25.92 23.18 2.34
C CYS A 40 -26.10 24.00 3.62
N ASP A 41 -25.19 23.88 4.60
CA ASP A 41 -25.22 24.67 5.83
C ASP A 41 -25.11 26.18 5.55
N ARG A 42 -24.20 26.56 4.63
CA ARG A 42 -23.98 27.96 4.24
C ARG A 42 -25.17 28.53 3.47
N ASP A 43 -25.76 27.74 2.59
CA ASP A 43 -26.96 28.10 1.84
C ASP A 43 -28.15 28.29 2.80
N TYR A 44 -28.31 27.39 3.78
CA TYR A 44 -29.38 27.47 4.77
C TYR A 44 -29.20 28.66 5.73
N SER A 45 -27.97 28.90 6.21
CA SER A 45 -27.63 30.11 6.98
C SER A 45 -27.98 31.39 6.22
N SER A 46 -27.65 31.45 4.92
CA SER A 46 -27.97 32.59 4.05
C SER A 46 -29.49 32.77 3.88
N ALA A 47 -30.23 31.66 3.73
CA ALA A 47 -31.69 31.70 3.65
C ALA A 47 -32.34 32.21 4.95
N LEU A 48 -31.84 31.77 6.11
CA LEU A 48 -32.31 32.28 7.41
C LEU A 48 -32.06 33.78 7.55
N CYS A 49 -30.88 34.27 7.18
CA CYS A 49 -30.59 35.71 7.17
C CYS A 49 -31.56 36.49 6.27
N ALA A 50 -31.93 35.96 5.10
CA ALA A 50 -32.89 36.59 4.19
C ALA A 50 -34.31 36.64 4.79
N VAL A 51 -34.75 35.56 5.44
CA VAL A 51 -36.04 35.50 6.15
C VAL A 51 -36.07 36.51 7.29
N THR A 52 -35.01 36.58 8.10
CA THR A 52 -34.89 37.56 9.18
C THR A 52 -34.96 38.99 8.65
N ALA A 53 -34.22 39.29 7.58
CA ALA A 53 -34.23 40.62 6.96
C ALA A 53 -35.60 40.99 6.37
N GLN A 54 -36.34 40.03 5.81
CA GLN A 54 -37.70 40.27 5.33
C GLN A 54 -38.66 40.55 6.50
N GLY A 55 -38.57 39.78 7.59
CA GLY A 55 -39.39 39.99 8.80
C GLY A 55 -39.17 41.36 9.43
N GLN A 56 -37.93 41.86 9.45
CA GLN A 56 -37.60 43.20 9.95
C GLN A 56 -38.14 44.34 9.08
N LYS A 57 -38.37 44.12 7.77
CA LYS A 57 -38.97 45.14 6.90
C LYS A 57 -40.45 45.37 7.22
N VAL A 58 -41.15 44.34 7.67
CA VAL A 58 -42.56 44.44 8.08
C VAL A 58 -42.71 45.43 9.25
N GLU A 59 -41.79 45.41 10.21
CA GLU A 59 -41.77 46.38 11.32
C GLU A 59 -41.46 47.81 10.87
N ARG A 60 -40.56 47.99 9.88
CA ARG A 60 -40.19 49.32 9.35
C ARG A 60 -41.29 49.98 8.51
N GLY A 61 -42.28 49.20 8.05
CA GLY A 61 -43.42 49.69 7.28
C GLY A 61 -44.56 50.27 8.12
N ASP A 62 -44.45 50.27 9.45
CA ASP A 62 -45.45 50.84 10.36
C ASP A 62 -45.32 52.38 10.47
N GLU A 63 -45.71 53.09 9.41
CA GLU A 63 -45.61 54.55 9.32
C GLU A 63 -46.37 55.31 10.43
N ASN A 64 -47.40 54.69 10.99
CA ASN A 64 -48.28 55.27 12.03
C ASN A 64 -47.93 54.78 13.45
N ASN A 65 -46.89 53.97 13.61
CA ASN A 65 -46.37 53.50 14.89
C ASN A 65 -47.36 52.68 15.75
N TYR A 66 -48.34 52.03 15.12
CA TYR A 66 -49.38 51.23 15.79
C TYR A 66 -48.83 50.02 16.55
N LEU A 67 -47.63 49.55 16.18
CA LEU A 67 -46.97 48.40 16.79
C LEU A 67 -46.11 48.78 18.00
N THR A 68 -45.97 50.08 18.32
CA THR A 68 -45.22 50.51 19.50
C THR A 68 -45.86 49.99 20.78
N GLY A 69 -45.09 49.22 21.57
CA GLY A 69 -45.56 48.58 22.79
C GLY A 69 -46.37 47.30 22.59
N SER A 70 -46.55 46.84 21.35
CA SER A 70 -47.25 45.59 21.05
C SER A 70 -46.45 44.37 21.54
N LEU A 71 -47.07 43.57 22.41
CA LEU A 71 -46.49 42.30 22.88
C LEU A 71 -46.31 41.29 21.73
N VAL A 72 -47.16 41.35 20.70
CA VAL A 72 -47.05 40.48 19.53
C VAL A 72 -45.83 40.86 18.68
N ALA A 73 -45.59 42.17 18.49
CA ALA A 73 -44.40 42.65 17.77
C ALA A 73 -43.12 42.29 18.53
N GLN A 74 -43.11 42.43 19.87
CA GLN A 74 -41.97 42.00 20.70
C GLN A 74 -41.70 40.50 20.60
N ALA A 75 -42.74 39.66 20.64
CA ALA A 75 -42.59 38.21 20.48
C ALA A 75 -42.04 37.84 19.09
N TRP A 76 -42.52 38.51 18.04
CA TRP A 76 -42.02 38.32 16.68
C TRP A 76 -40.55 38.72 16.53
N LYS A 77 -40.15 39.86 17.11
CA LYS A 77 -38.74 40.26 17.16
C LYS A 77 -37.86 39.20 17.83
N GLY A 78 -38.32 38.60 18.93
CA GLY A 78 -37.63 37.48 19.56
C GLY A 78 -37.42 36.29 18.62
N VAL A 79 -38.43 35.94 17.81
CA VAL A 79 -38.29 34.89 16.79
C VAL A 79 -37.23 35.26 15.74
N LEU A 80 -37.23 36.51 15.27
CA LEU A 80 -36.26 36.99 14.28
C LEU A 80 -34.81 36.96 14.82
N GLU A 81 -34.62 37.34 16.09
CA GLU A 81 -33.32 37.27 16.79
C GLU A 81 -32.83 35.81 16.91
N GLU A 82 -33.71 34.87 17.27
CA GLU A 82 -33.37 33.44 17.34
C GLU A 82 -33.00 32.85 15.97
N LEU A 83 -33.72 33.21 14.90
CA LEU A 83 -33.37 32.79 13.53
C LEU A 83 -31.98 33.31 13.13
N GLU A 84 -31.64 34.54 13.49
CA GLU A 84 -30.32 35.10 13.22
C GLU A 84 -29.21 34.40 14.03
N ASN A 85 -29.49 34.03 15.28
CA ASN A 85 -28.58 33.23 16.12
C ASN A 85 -28.31 31.85 15.50
N VAL A 86 -29.36 31.15 15.05
CA VAL A 86 -29.22 29.86 14.35
C VAL A 86 -28.41 30.02 13.07
N ALA A 87 -28.66 31.06 12.27
CA ALA A 87 -27.89 31.35 11.06
C ALA A 87 -26.41 31.55 11.36
N LYS A 88 -26.07 32.30 12.41
CA LYS A 88 -24.69 32.52 12.88
C LYS A 88 -24.02 31.21 13.33
N LEU A 89 -24.71 30.40 14.13
CA LEU A 89 -24.19 29.11 14.61
C LEU A 89 -23.93 28.14 13.47
N LEU A 90 -24.83 28.06 12.48
CA LEU A 90 -24.65 27.22 11.29
C LEU A 90 -23.40 27.62 10.50
N LYS A 91 -23.18 28.92 10.31
CA LYS A 91 -22.01 29.44 9.59
C LYS A 91 -20.71 29.11 10.33
N ILE A 92 -20.66 29.38 11.63
CA ILE A 92 -19.50 29.05 12.48
C ILE A 92 -19.21 27.55 12.45
N ASN A 93 -20.24 26.72 12.59
CA ASN A 93 -20.09 25.26 12.53
C ASN A 93 -19.56 24.79 11.17
N ALA A 94 -20.05 25.37 10.06
CA ALA A 94 -19.53 25.06 8.74
C ALA A 94 -18.05 25.44 8.60
N ASP A 95 -17.65 26.60 9.09
CA ASP A 95 -16.26 27.05 9.04
C ASP A 95 -15.33 26.17 9.92
N ILE A 96 -15.80 25.73 11.09
CA ILE A 96 -15.07 24.78 11.96
C ILE A 96 -14.91 23.43 11.26
N VAL A 97 -15.97 22.86 10.71
CA VAL A 97 -15.90 21.56 10.01
C VAL A 97 -14.99 21.63 8.78
N GLU A 98 -14.98 22.76 8.06
CA GLU A 98 -14.07 22.98 6.94
C GLU A 98 -12.60 23.04 7.40
N LYS A 99 -12.30 23.81 8.44
CA LYS A 99 -10.93 24.02 8.90
C LYS A 99 -10.38 22.83 9.69
N GLU A 100 -11.16 22.27 10.59
CA GLU A 100 -10.66 21.26 11.53
C GLU A 100 -10.84 19.84 10.99
N THR A 101 -12.02 19.50 10.46
CA THR A 101 -12.30 18.14 10.01
C THR A 101 -11.77 17.89 8.60
N LEU A 102 -12.06 18.79 7.64
CA LEU A 102 -11.73 18.56 6.24
C LEU A 102 -10.22 18.64 5.96
N GLU A 103 -9.51 19.59 6.59
CA GLU A 103 -8.04 19.67 6.46
C GLU A 103 -7.35 18.43 7.03
N LYS A 104 -7.76 17.96 8.21
CA LYS A 104 -7.22 16.72 8.81
C LYS A 104 -7.52 15.50 7.93
N LEU A 105 -8.72 15.42 7.35
CA LEU A 105 -9.09 14.34 6.43
C LEU A 105 -8.22 14.36 5.15
N ASN A 106 -7.94 15.54 4.60
CA ASN A 106 -7.07 15.70 3.44
C ASN A 106 -5.62 15.25 3.73
N THR A 107 -5.08 15.67 4.87
CA THR A 107 -3.75 15.25 5.32
C THR A 107 -3.70 13.73 5.47
N LEU A 108 -4.68 13.14 6.16
CA LEU A 108 -4.79 11.70 6.33
C LEU A 108 -4.82 10.95 4.99
N TYR A 109 -5.57 11.46 4.01
CA TYR A 109 -5.64 10.88 2.67
C TYR A 109 -4.28 10.88 1.96
N ILE A 110 -3.57 12.02 1.98
CA ILE A 110 -2.24 12.16 1.36
C ILE A 110 -1.24 11.20 2.01
N GLU A 111 -1.20 11.17 3.34
CA GLU A 111 -0.31 10.29 4.10
C GLU A 111 -0.60 8.81 3.84
N LYS A 112 -1.87 8.40 3.85
CA LYS A 112 -2.27 7.03 3.56
C LYS A 112 -1.90 6.63 2.12
N LYS A 113 -2.08 7.51 1.15
CA LYS A 113 -1.67 7.27 -0.24
C LYS A 113 -0.15 7.08 -0.36
N LYS A 114 0.64 7.90 0.34
CA LYS A 114 2.10 7.76 0.39
C LYS A 114 2.51 6.44 1.06
N ALA A 115 1.94 6.11 2.22
CA ALA A 115 2.24 4.89 2.95
C ALA A 115 1.92 3.62 2.14
N ARG A 116 0.79 3.62 1.41
CA ARG A 116 0.44 2.54 0.48
C ARG A 116 1.52 2.34 -0.58
N LYS A 117 1.98 3.43 -1.20
CA LYS A 117 3.04 3.38 -2.22
C LYS A 117 4.35 2.84 -1.63
N THR A 118 4.79 3.35 -0.49
CA THR A 118 6.00 2.86 0.19
C THR A 118 5.92 1.37 0.49
N TYR A 119 4.79 0.87 0.98
CA TYR A 119 4.60 -0.57 1.20
C TYR A 119 4.71 -1.38 -0.09
N GLN A 120 4.08 -0.91 -1.18
CA GLN A 120 4.15 -1.59 -2.47
C GLN A 120 5.57 -1.63 -3.04
N ASP A 121 6.29 -0.52 -2.96
CA ASP A 121 7.66 -0.39 -3.46
C ASP A 121 8.59 -1.32 -2.66
N GLU A 122 8.49 -1.34 -1.33
CA GLU A 122 9.29 -2.24 -0.48
C GLU A 122 8.95 -3.71 -0.73
N HIS A 123 7.67 -4.07 -0.82
CA HIS A 123 7.28 -5.45 -1.14
C HIS A 123 7.84 -5.89 -2.50
N THR A 124 7.80 -5.01 -3.51
CA THR A 124 8.33 -5.28 -4.85
C THR A 124 9.85 -5.46 -4.80
N ARG A 125 10.55 -4.59 -4.06
CA ARG A 125 12.01 -4.67 -3.89
C ARG A 125 12.42 -6.01 -3.28
N ILE A 126 11.79 -6.43 -2.18
CA ILE A 126 12.10 -7.70 -1.51
C ILE A 126 11.73 -8.89 -2.43
N SER A 127 10.59 -8.82 -3.13
CA SER A 127 10.17 -9.88 -4.06
C SER A 127 11.15 -10.05 -5.23
N LEU A 128 11.68 -8.94 -5.76
CA LEU A 128 12.66 -8.96 -6.84
C LEU A 128 13.98 -9.60 -6.40
N GLN A 129 14.44 -9.31 -5.17
CA GLN A 129 15.62 -9.97 -4.61
C GLN A 129 15.46 -11.49 -4.57
N MET A 130 14.28 -11.98 -4.18
CA MET A 130 13.97 -13.42 -4.19
C MET A 130 13.93 -14.02 -5.60
N SER A 131 13.32 -13.30 -6.56
CA SER A 131 13.27 -13.73 -7.96
C SER A 131 14.68 -13.88 -8.54
N ASN A 132 15.55 -12.91 -8.30
CA ASN A 132 16.92 -12.92 -8.81
C ASN A 132 17.68 -14.17 -8.34
N ILE A 133 17.68 -14.46 -7.03
CA ILE A 133 18.36 -15.66 -6.49
C ILE A 133 17.77 -16.94 -7.10
N THR A 134 16.44 -17.00 -7.24
CA THR A 134 15.76 -18.15 -7.86
C THR A 134 16.19 -18.35 -9.33
N GLU A 135 16.32 -17.27 -10.09
CA GLU A 135 16.80 -17.29 -11.47
C GLU A 135 18.27 -17.71 -11.56
N GLU A 136 19.12 -17.24 -10.66
CA GLU A 136 20.54 -17.62 -10.60
C GLU A 136 20.72 -19.10 -10.29
N VAL A 137 19.98 -19.62 -9.31
CA VAL A 137 19.94 -21.06 -8.98
C VAL A 137 19.50 -21.86 -10.20
N THR A 138 18.45 -21.41 -10.90
CA THR A 138 17.92 -22.08 -12.10
C THR A 138 18.96 -22.11 -13.23
N ARG A 139 19.64 -20.99 -13.48
CA ARG A 139 20.70 -20.87 -14.48
C ARG A 139 21.88 -21.79 -14.15
N LYS A 140 22.33 -21.79 -12.90
CA LYS A 140 23.47 -22.62 -12.46
C LYS A 140 23.12 -24.11 -12.47
N LYS A 141 21.89 -24.48 -12.13
CA LYS A 141 21.38 -25.86 -12.29
C LYS A 141 21.45 -26.33 -13.74
N ALA A 142 21.01 -25.50 -14.69
CA ALA A 142 21.07 -25.82 -16.12
C ALA A 142 22.53 -25.97 -16.60
N GLU A 143 23.43 -25.11 -16.13
CA GLU A 143 24.87 -25.22 -16.42
C GLU A 143 25.46 -26.53 -15.89
N TYR A 144 25.15 -26.89 -14.63
CA TYR A 144 25.56 -28.14 -14.02
C TYR A 144 25.07 -29.35 -14.82
N GLN A 145 23.80 -29.40 -15.19
CA GLN A 145 23.22 -30.48 -16.00
C GLN A 145 23.92 -30.62 -17.36
N LYS A 146 24.23 -29.50 -18.02
CA LYS A 146 24.98 -29.49 -19.27
C LYS A 146 26.40 -30.05 -19.10
N GLN A 147 27.11 -29.65 -18.03
CA GLN A 147 28.46 -30.18 -17.79
C GLN A 147 28.45 -31.65 -17.38
N LEU A 148 27.43 -32.10 -16.65
CA LEU A 148 27.25 -33.50 -16.27
C LEU A 148 27.07 -34.38 -17.51
N GLU A 149 26.25 -33.95 -18.46
CA GLU A 149 26.04 -34.68 -19.72
C GLU A 149 27.32 -34.71 -20.56
N ASN A 150 28.02 -33.58 -20.70
CA ASN A 150 29.32 -33.53 -21.38
C ASN A 150 30.36 -34.46 -20.72
N TYR A 151 30.42 -34.50 -19.39
CA TYR A 151 31.28 -35.42 -18.66
C TYR A 151 30.95 -36.89 -18.98
N ARG A 152 29.67 -37.27 -18.96
CA ARG A 152 29.23 -38.63 -19.30
C ARG A 152 29.65 -39.03 -20.72
N GLN A 153 29.50 -38.13 -21.67
CA GLN A 153 29.92 -38.35 -23.05
C GLN A 153 31.44 -38.54 -23.18
N MET A 154 32.24 -37.67 -22.54
CA MET A 154 33.70 -37.80 -22.57
C MET A 154 34.19 -39.05 -21.85
N ARG A 155 33.52 -39.44 -20.76
CA ARG A 155 33.79 -40.69 -20.04
C ARG A 155 33.57 -41.91 -20.93
N SER A 156 32.41 -42.00 -21.58
CA SER A 156 32.08 -43.10 -22.50
C SER A 156 33.12 -43.21 -23.62
N ARG A 157 33.51 -42.09 -24.24
CA ARG A 157 34.54 -42.07 -25.29
C ARG A 157 35.91 -42.54 -24.79
N PHE A 158 36.29 -42.15 -23.57
CA PHE A 158 37.52 -42.59 -22.96
C PHE A 158 37.51 -44.09 -22.68
N GLU A 159 36.44 -44.60 -22.07
CA GLU A 159 36.26 -46.03 -21.80
C GLU A 159 36.30 -46.84 -23.11
N ASP A 160 35.57 -46.44 -24.14
CA ASP A 160 35.60 -47.06 -25.47
C ASP A 160 37.01 -47.18 -26.05
N HIS A 161 37.79 -46.09 -26.01
CA HIS A 161 39.16 -46.10 -26.54
C HIS A 161 40.13 -46.91 -25.69
N TYR A 162 39.96 -46.88 -24.36
CA TYR A 162 40.77 -47.64 -23.43
C TYR A 162 40.56 -49.16 -23.60
N PHE A 163 39.32 -49.60 -23.83
CA PHE A 163 39.00 -51.01 -24.05
C PHE A 163 39.31 -51.51 -25.47
N LYS A 164 39.08 -50.69 -26.52
CA LYS A 164 39.21 -51.13 -27.94
C LYS A 164 40.61 -50.96 -28.52
N SER A 165 41.41 -50.01 -28.06
CA SER A 165 42.69 -49.64 -28.71
C SER A 165 43.93 -49.99 -27.87
N GLY A 166 43.78 -50.69 -26.75
CA GLY A 166 44.86 -51.02 -25.84
C GLY A 166 45.31 -49.82 -24.97
N ARG A 167 46.22 -50.08 -24.02
CA ARG A 167 46.60 -49.14 -22.93
C ARG A 167 47.56 -48.01 -23.34
N GLY A 168 47.71 -47.67 -24.62
CA GLY A 168 48.69 -46.66 -25.05
C GLY A 168 48.46 -46.08 -26.44
N GLY A 169 49.02 -44.88 -26.66
CA GLY A 169 49.03 -44.20 -27.95
C GLY A 169 48.52 -42.76 -27.88
N ARG A 170 49.00 -41.91 -28.82
CA ARG A 170 48.71 -40.46 -28.86
C ARG A 170 47.21 -40.12 -28.84
N LYS A 171 46.38 -40.98 -29.44
CA LYS A 171 44.90 -40.82 -29.45
C LYS A 171 44.27 -41.08 -28.08
N LEU A 172 44.78 -42.07 -27.34
CA LEU A 172 44.31 -42.34 -25.97
C LEU A 172 44.64 -41.19 -25.03
N ASP A 173 45.82 -40.58 -25.18
CA ASP A 173 46.23 -39.45 -24.34
C ASP A 173 45.39 -38.19 -24.61
N ASP A 174 45.04 -37.89 -25.86
CA ASP A 174 44.13 -36.78 -26.19
C ASP A 174 42.72 -36.97 -25.61
N VAL A 175 42.16 -38.18 -25.72
CA VAL A 175 40.82 -38.48 -25.16
C VAL A 175 40.86 -38.46 -23.62
N ARG A 176 41.94 -38.94 -23.01
CA ARG A 176 42.17 -38.87 -21.56
C ARG A 176 42.21 -37.44 -21.06
N ASP A 177 42.94 -36.55 -21.74
CA ASP A 177 43.03 -35.13 -21.39
C ASP A 177 41.67 -34.43 -21.51
N LYS A 178 40.90 -34.71 -22.58
CA LYS A 178 39.52 -34.20 -22.73
C LYS A 178 38.60 -34.67 -21.61
N TYR A 179 38.66 -35.95 -21.25
CA TYR A 179 37.90 -36.50 -20.12
C TYR A 179 38.29 -35.83 -18.79
N GLN A 180 39.59 -35.68 -18.51
CA GLN A 180 40.07 -35.02 -17.30
C GLN A 180 39.62 -33.55 -17.23
N ARG A 181 39.67 -32.81 -18.35
CA ARG A 181 39.15 -31.43 -18.43
C ARG A 181 37.66 -31.36 -18.16
N ALA A 182 36.86 -32.27 -18.73
CA ALA A 182 35.43 -32.34 -18.49
C ALA A 182 35.12 -32.66 -17.00
N CYS A 183 35.89 -33.57 -16.39
CA CYS A 183 35.78 -33.88 -14.96
C CYS A 183 36.06 -32.66 -14.07
N ARG A 184 37.17 -31.95 -14.31
CA ARG A 184 37.52 -30.72 -13.57
C ARG A 184 36.43 -29.66 -13.71
N LYS A 185 35.93 -29.45 -14.93
CA LYS A 185 34.87 -28.46 -15.19
C LYS A 185 33.55 -28.83 -14.50
N LEU A 186 33.18 -30.11 -14.50
CA LEU A 186 32.02 -30.59 -13.77
C LEU A 186 32.15 -30.34 -12.27
N HIS A 187 33.31 -30.66 -11.67
CA HIS A 187 33.53 -30.41 -10.24
C HIS A 187 33.47 -28.92 -9.88
N LEU A 188 34.03 -28.04 -10.69
CA LEU A 188 33.95 -26.60 -10.46
C LEU A 188 32.50 -26.11 -10.47
N VAL A 189 31.74 -26.44 -11.53
CA VAL A 189 30.33 -26.03 -11.64
C VAL A 189 29.46 -26.68 -10.54
N HIS A 190 29.77 -27.91 -10.14
CA HIS A 190 29.09 -28.57 -9.03
C HIS A 190 29.30 -27.81 -7.71
N ASN A 191 30.54 -27.45 -7.38
CA ASN A 191 30.85 -26.70 -6.17
C ASN A 191 30.16 -25.34 -6.16
N GLU A 192 30.22 -24.59 -7.26
CA GLU A 192 29.50 -23.31 -7.41
C GLU A 192 27.99 -23.50 -7.24
N TYR A 193 27.41 -24.55 -7.82
CA TYR A 193 25.98 -24.82 -7.71
C TYR A 193 25.57 -25.15 -6.27
N VAL A 194 26.34 -25.98 -5.57
CA VAL A 194 26.07 -26.36 -4.17
C VAL A 194 26.17 -25.13 -3.26
N LEU A 195 27.20 -24.30 -3.41
CA LEU A 195 27.34 -23.07 -2.62
C LEU A 195 26.16 -22.12 -2.87
N LEU A 196 25.76 -21.95 -4.12
CA LEU A 196 24.61 -21.10 -4.47
C LEU A 196 23.28 -21.65 -3.90
N LEU A 197 23.12 -22.97 -3.80
CA LEU A 197 21.94 -23.57 -3.15
C LEU A 197 21.90 -23.25 -1.65
N VAL A 198 23.04 -23.32 -0.95
CA VAL A 198 23.12 -22.97 0.47
C VAL A 198 22.80 -21.50 0.67
N GLU A 199 23.39 -20.62 -0.15
CA GLU A 199 23.09 -19.18 -0.12
C GLU A 199 21.60 -18.90 -0.39
N ALA A 200 21.01 -19.60 -1.35
CA ALA A 200 19.59 -19.44 -1.66
C ALA A 200 18.68 -19.90 -0.51
N GLU A 201 19.01 -21.00 0.15
CA GLU A 201 18.28 -21.51 1.32
C GLU A 201 18.32 -20.51 2.48
N GLU A 202 19.50 -19.96 2.80
CA GLU A 202 19.66 -18.93 3.84
C GLU A 202 18.89 -17.64 3.51
N ASN A 203 18.91 -17.22 2.25
CA ASN A 203 18.14 -16.06 1.79
C ASN A 203 16.63 -16.30 1.85
N GLU A 204 16.16 -17.49 1.45
CA GLU A 204 14.75 -17.87 1.55
C GLU A 204 14.28 -17.88 3.00
N GLN A 205 15.06 -18.47 3.90
CA GLN A 205 14.77 -18.46 5.32
C GLN A 205 14.66 -17.02 5.84
N SER A 206 15.67 -16.19 5.59
CA SER A 206 15.71 -14.78 6.01
C SER A 206 14.52 -13.98 5.49
N PHE A 207 14.09 -14.24 4.25
CA PHE A 207 12.90 -13.63 3.68
C PHE A 207 11.63 -14.01 4.44
N ARG A 208 11.39 -15.31 4.64
CA ARG A 208 10.16 -15.84 5.24
C ARG A 208 10.05 -15.55 6.74
N THR A 209 11.17 -15.53 7.46
CA THR A 209 11.17 -15.40 8.92
C THR A 209 11.45 -13.98 9.40
N THR A 210 12.06 -13.14 8.58
CA THR A 210 12.54 -11.82 9.02
C THR A 210 12.00 -10.70 8.15
N LEU A 211 12.40 -10.64 6.87
CA LEU A 211 12.14 -9.46 6.02
C LEU A 211 10.64 -9.23 5.75
N LEU A 212 9.95 -10.26 5.25
CA LEU A 212 8.53 -10.14 4.92
C LEU A 212 7.65 -9.98 6.18
N PRO A 213 7.85 -10.75 7.27
CA PRO A 213 7.15 -10.52 8.53
C PRO A 213 7.32 -9.11 9.08
N ALA A 214 8.54 -8.56 9.06
CA ALA A 214 8.82 -7.22 9.55
C ALA A 214 8.09 -6.14 8.73
N LEU A 215 8.14 -6.24 7.39
CA LEU A 215 7.39 -5.35 6.50
C LEU A 215 5.89 -5.40 6.81
N LEU A 216 5.32 -6.60 6.97
CA LEU A 216 3.90 -6.77 7.25
C LEU A 216 3.50 -6.26 8.63
N GLN A 217 4.37 -6.41 9.63
CA GLN A 217 4.13 -5.88 10.97
C GLN A 217 4.16 -4.34 10.97
N GLN A 218 5.15 -3.73 10.33
CA GLN A 218 5.20 -2.28 10.15
C GLN A 218 3.98 -1.78 9.38
N HIS A 219 3.58 -2.51 8.33
CA HIS A 219 2.39 -2.19 7.56
C HIS A 219 1.13 -2.22 8.42
N GLN A 220 0.94 -3.27 9.22
CA GLN A 220 -0.18 -3.40 10.14
C GLN A 220 -0.22 -2.23 11.13
N ALA A 221 0.90 -1.92 11.78
CA ALA A 221 1.00 -0.81 12.73
C ALA A 221 0.63 0.53 12.07
N SER A 222 1.10 0.77 10.84
CA SER A 222 0.74 1.97 10.07
C SER A 222 -0.76 2.02 9.77
N GLN A 223 -1.40 0.92 9.36
CA GLN A 223 -2.85 0.89 9.13
C GLN A 223 -3.64 1.13 10.41
N GLU A 224 -3.22 0.55 11.53
CA GLU A 224 -3.86 0.77 12.83
C GLU A 224 -3.77 2.24 13.28
N LEU A 225 -2.65 2.91 13.02
CA LEU A 225 -2.51 4.35 13.25
C LEU A 225 -3.48 5.16 12.39
N PHE A 226 -3.58 4.86 11.09
CA PHE A 226 -4.55 5.55 10.22
C PHE A 226 -6.00 5.37 10.71
N VAL A 227 -6.36 4.16 11.15
CA VAL A 227 -7.69 3.89 11.70
C VAL A 227 -7.94 4.67 12.99
N LYS A 228 -6.92 4.85 13.84
CA LYS A 228 -7.03 5.68 15.06
C LYS A 228 -7.20 7.16 14.70
N SER A 229 -6.35 7.69 13.81
CA SER A 229 -6.45 9.07 13.35
C SER A 229 -7.80 9.36 12.72
N TRP A 230 -8.30 8.45 11.88
CA TRP A 230 -9.62 8.56 11.29
C TRP A 230 -10.73 8.58 12.35
N ARG A 231 -10.71 7.65 13.32
CA ARG A 231 -11.69 7.64 14.41
C ARG A 231 -11.68 8.93 15.23
N ASN A 232 -10.51 9.55 15.40
CA ASN A 232 -10.40 10.82 16.11
C ASN A 232 -11.03 11.96 15.31
N ILE A 233 -10.73 12.06 14.00
CA ILE A 233 -11.32 13.09 13.12
C ILE A 233 -12.84 13.01 13.08
N MET A 234 -13.43 11.80 13.12
CA MET A 234 -14.89 11.62 13.08
C MET A 234 -15.59 11.88 14.42
N ARG A 235 -14.84 12.05 15.52
CA ARG A 235 -15.39 12.36 16.86
C ARG A 235 -15.32 13.84 17.20
N GLU A 236 -14.53 14.60 16.45
CA GLU A 236 -14.51 16.06 16.46
C GLU A 236 -15.73 16.60 15.70
#